data_AF-A0A7M3ZUQ2-F1
#
_entry.id   AF-A0A7M3ZUQ2-F1
#
_cell.length_a   1.000
_cell.length_b   1.000
_cell.length_c   1.000
_cell.angle_alpha   90.00
_cell.angle_beta   90.00
_cell.angle_gamma   90.00
#
_symmetry.space_group_name_H-M   'P 1'
#
loop_
_entity.id
_entity.type
_entity.pdbx_description
1 polymer ?
#
loop_
_entity_poly.entity_id
_entity_poly.type
_entity_poly.pdbx_seq_one_letter_code
_entity_poly.pdbx_strand_id
1 'polypeptide(L)'
;MSASSILASALLAGVVATAVTVAIEKWGGLVGGLLGTVPSTIVPAAVGIHLAGGDEALLASMAIVPLGMLLNALFLGAWLVLPRWFSHASRPLLWTSLGSLAIWGLLGAIVLTLVGGLLSPNLSDRALALVGFVPLFITAVAFNRRPSLTPKGSNPVSKSVLVARGTMAATAIGV
;
A
#
# COMPACT_ATOMS: atom_id res chain seq x y z
N MET A 1 -3.34 23.13 3.68
CA MET A 1 -4.31 22.30 4.43
C MET A 1 -4.57 22.90 5.79
N SER A 2 -5.82 22.96 6.25
CA SER A 2 -6.10 23.30 7.65
C SER A 2 -5.80 22.09 8.53
N ALA A 3 -5.42 22.32 9.80
CA ALA A 3 -5.19 21.23 10.76
C ALA A 3 -6.41 20.29 10.88
N SER A 4 -7.63 20.84 10.71
CA SER A 4 -8.88 20.08 10.68
C SER A 4 -8.98 19.10 9.49
N SER A 5 -8.54 19.50 8.29
CA SER A 5 -8.53 18.59 7.12
C SER A 5 -7.53 17.45 7.25
N ILE A 6 -6.38 17.70 7.88
CA ILE A 6 -5.34 16.68 8.13
C ILE A 6 -5.85 15.68 9.15
N LEU A 7 -6.39 16.17 10.28
CA LEU A 7 -6.96 15.32 11.32
C LEU A 7 -8.12 14.46 10.80
N ALA A 8 -9.02 15.05 10.00
CA ALA A 8 -10.13 14.31 9.41
C ALA A 8 -9.64 13.19 8.47
N SER A 9 -8.64 13.48 7.63
CA SER A 9 -8.05 12.49 6.71
C SER A 9 -7.32 11.38 7.45
N ALA A 10 -6.57 11.71 8.50
CA ALA A 10 -5.87 10.76 9.37
C ALA A 10 -6.85 9.82 10.09
N LEU A 11 -7.90 10.37 10.71
CA LEU A 11 -8.93 9.57 11.38
C LEU A 11 -9.65 8.64 10.41
N LEU A 12 -10.03 9.15 9.23
CA LEU A 12 -10.70 8.35 8.22
C LEU A 12 -9.81 7.20 7.73
N ALA A 13 -8.52 7.47 7.48
CA ALA A 13 -7.56 6.45 7.08
C ALA A 13 -7.43 5.34 8.14
N GLY A 14 -7.35 5.70 9.42
CA GLY A 14 -7.32 4.74 10.51
C GLY A 14 -8.59 3.89 10.60
N VAL A 15 -9.77 4.52 10.51
CA VAL A 15 -11.06 3.81 10.52
C VAL A 15 -11.17 2.85 9.35
N VAL A 16 -10.85 3.29 8.13
CA VAL A 16 -10.89 2.46 6.92
C VAL A 16 -9.93 1.28 7.04
N ALA A 17 -8.70 1.50 7.51
CA ALA A 17 -7.71 0.43 7.69
C ALA A 17 -8.19 -0.64 8.69
N THR A 18 -8.77 -0.24 9.81
CA THR A 18 -9.36 -1.18 10.78
C THR A 18 -10.58 -1.90 10.19
N ALA A 19 -11.50 -1.17 9.55
CA ALA A 19 -12.72 -1.74 8.97
C ALA A 19 -12.42 -2.79 7.89
N VAL A 20 -11.49 -2.50 6.98
CA VAL A 20 -11.05 -3.45 5.94
C VAL A 20 -10.41 -4.68 6.57
N THR A 21 -9.61 -4.52 7.64
CA THR A 21 -8.99 -5.65 8.34
C THR A 21 -10.05 -6.58 8.94
N VAL A 22 -11.08 -6.02 9.57
CA VAL A 22 -12.21 -6.80 10.12
C VAL A 22 -13.04 -7.46 9.01
N ALA A 23 -13.25 -6.78 7.89
CA ALA A 23 -13.97 -7.33 6.75
C ALA A 23 -13.24 -8.54 6.14
N ILE A 24 -11.91 -8.46 6.00
CA ILE A 24 -11.08 -9.57 5.51
C ILE A 24 -11.13 -10.77 6.47
N GLU A 25 -11.05 -10.52 7.78
CA GLU A 25 -11.16 -11.56 8.80
C GLU A 25 -12.51 -12.28 8.73
N LYS A 26 -13.62 -11.54 8.69
CA LYS A 26 -14.98 -12.10 8.77
C LYS A 26 -15.44 -12.78 7.49
N TRP A 27 -15.08 -12.23 6.33
CA TRP A 27 -15.61 -12.69 5.04
C TRP A 27 -14.61 -13.53 4.24
N GLY A 28 -13.43 -13.79 4.82
CA GLY A 28 -12.40 -14.63 4.24
C GLY A 28 -11.66 -13.98 3.07
N GLY A 29 -10.59 -14.62 2.60
CA GLY A 29 -9.66 -14.04 1.62
C GLY A 29 -10.28 -13.68 0.26
N LEU A 30 -11.35 -14.35 -0.18
CA LEU A 30 -11.99 -14.07 -1.47
C LEU A 30 -12.83 -12.78 -1.43
N VAL A 31 -13.79 -12.69 -0.49
CA VAL A 31 -14.65 -11.50 -0.35
C VAL A 31 -13.85 -10.35 0.24
N GLY A 32 -12.98 -10.64 1.22
CA GLY A 32 -12.01 -9.68 1.74
C GLY A 32 -11.05 -9.16 0.67
N GLY A 33 -10.62 -10.02 -0.25
CA GLY A 33 -9.82 -9.63 -1.41
C GLY A 33 -10.59 -8.69 -2.35
N LEU A 34 -11.84 -9.02 -2.69
CA LEU A 34 -12.70 -8.18 -3.53
C LEU A 34 -12.94 -6.81 -2.89
N LEU A 35 -13.22 -6.76 -1.59
CA LEU A 35 -13.38 -5.51 -0.84
C LEU A 35 -12.07 -4.74 -0.73
N GLY A 36 -10.94 -5.43 -0.60
CA GLY A 36 -9.61 -4.83 -0.63
C GLY A 36 -9.26 -4.22 -1.99
N THR A 37 -9.86 -4.69 -3.08
CA THR A 37 -9.70 -4.08 -4.42
C THR A 37 -10.61 -2.88 -4.66
N VAL A 38 -11.60 -2.64 -3.79
CA VAL A 38 -12.34 -1.38 -3.82
C VAL A 38 -11.34 -0.27 -3.48
N PRO A 39 -11.25 0.81 -4.27
CA PRO A 39 -10.31 1.93 -4.08
C PRO A 39 -10.70 2.80 -2.86
N SER A 40 -11.02 2.16 -1.74
CA SER A 40 -11.60 2.71 -0.52
C SER A 40 -10.66 3.62 0.25
N THR A 41 -9.34 3.51 0.04
CA THR A 41 -8.36 4.45 0.60
C THR A 41 -8.04 5.58 -0.39
N ILE A 42 -7.92 5.26 -1.67
CA ILE A 42 -7.46 6.23 -2.67
C ILE A 42 -8.57 7.22 -3.08
N VAL A 43 -9.83 6.79 -3.14
CA VAL A 43 -10.95 7.70 -3.47
C VAL A 43 -11.14 8.76 -2.39
N PRO A 44 -11.23 8.44 -1.08
CA PRO A 44 -11.32 9.48 -0.06
C PRO A 44 -10.06 10.35 0.02
N ALA A 45 -8.87 9.79 -0.19
CA ALA A 45 -7.64 10.56 -0.25
C ALA A 45 -7.66 11.55 -1.43
N ALA A 46 -8.10 11.13 -2.61
CA ALA A 46 -8.24 11.99 -3.78
C ALA A 46 -9.21 13.15 -3.54
N VAL A 47 -10.36 12.88 -2.91
CA VAL A 47 -11.30 13.93 -2.51
C VAL A 47 -10.63 14.91 -1.54
N GLY A 48 -9.93 14.41 -0.52
CA GLY A 48 -9.21 15.25 0.44
C GLY A 48 -8.14 16.13 -0.20
N ILE A 49 -7.36 15.57 -1.13
CA ILE A 49 -6.31 16.29 -1.87
C ILE A 49 -6.93 17.38 -2.76
N HIS A 50 -7.98 17.06 -3.51
CA HIS A 50 -8.67 18.03 -4.36
C HIS A 50 -9.28 19.18 -3.54
N LEU A 51 -9.96 18.87 -2.43
CA LEU A 51 -10.51 19.90 -1.55
C LEU A 51 -9.44 20.80 -0.92
N ALA A 52 -8.22 20.27 -0.72
CA ALA A 52 -7.12 20.99 -0.09
C ALA A 52 -6.25 21.81 -1.07
N GLY A 53 -6.08 21.34 -2.30
CA GLY A 53 -5.09 21.88 -3.25
C GLY A 53 -5.58 21.98 -4.69
N GLY A 54 -6.85 21.68 -4.96
CA GLY A 54 -7.45 21.76 -6.30
C GLY A 54 -6.99 20.67 -7.26
N ASP A 55 -7.26 20.88 -8.55
CA ASP A 55 -6.99 19.90 -9.60
C ASP A 55 -5.51 19.64 -9.84
N GLU A 56 -4.66 20.66 -9.72
CA GLU A 56 -3.22 20.51 -9.93
C GLU A 56 -2.59 19.60 -8.87
N ALA A 57 -2.92 19.81 -7.60
CA ALA A 57 -2.48 18.94 -6.51
C ALA A 57 -3.02 17.51 -6.66
N LEU A 58 -4.27 17.37 -7.11
CA LEU A 58 -4.88 16.08 -7.39
C LEU A 58 -4.13 15.34 -8.50
N LEU A 59 -3.90 15.98 -9.64
CA LEU A 59 -3.23 15.37 -10.80
C LEU A 59 -1.80 14.93 -10.47
N ALA A 60 -1.02 15.81 -9.83
CA ALA A 60 0.34 15.50 -9.41
C ALA A 60 0.37 14.33 -8.41
N SER A 61 -0.58 14.29 -7.45
CA SER A 61 -0.66 13.20 -6.48
C SER A 61 -1.08 11.88 -7.14
N MET A 62 -2.07 11.91 -8.03
CA MET A 62 -2.55 10.72 -8.74
C MET A 62 -1.50 10.14 -9.69
N ALA A 63 -0.61 10.97 -10.24
CA ALA A 63 0.49 10.53 -11.09
C ALA A 63 1.48 9.58 -10.37
N ILE A 64 1.64 9.73 -9.06
CA ILE A 64 2.57 8.94 -8.24
C ILE A 64 1.93 7.63 -7.74
N VAL A 65 0.60 7.54 -7.71
CA VAL A 65 -0.14 6.39 -7.16
C VAL A 65 0.29 5.05 -7.79
N PRO A 66 0.46 4.91 -9.12
CA PRO A 66 0.91 3.64 -9.71
C PRO A 66 2.31 3.20 -9.24
N LEU A 67 3.23 4.14 -9.00
CA LEU A 67 4.55 3.83 -8.42
C LEU A 67 4.42 3.35 -6.97
N GLY A 68 3.56 3.99 -6.17
CA GLY A 68 3.27 3.53 -4.80
C GLY A 68 2.66 2.13 -4.78
N MET A 69 1.75 1.83 -5.71
CA MET A 69 1.17 0.49 -5.85
C MET A 69 2.20 -0.54 -6.32
N LEU A 70 3.13 -0.18 -7.19
CA LEU A 70 4.25 -1.04 -7.58
C LEU A 70 5.11 -1.41 -6.36
N LEU A 71 5.46 -0.45 -5.50
CA LEU A 71 6.22 -0.72 -4.27
C LEU A 71 5.49 -1.74 -3.38
N ASN A 72 4.17 -1.61 -3.23
CA ASN A 72 3.37 -2.55 -2.46
C ASN A 72 3.33 -3.94 -3.10
N ALA A 73 3.21 -4.03 -4.43
CA ALA A 73 3.27 -5.29 -5.15
C ALA A 73 4.63 -6.00 -4.97
N LEU A 74 5.73 -5.24 -5.04
CA LEU A 74 7.08 -5.76 -4.82
C LEU A 74 7.32 -6.17 -3.36
N PHE A 75 6.76 -5.45 -2.38
CA PHE A 75 6.76 -5.87 -0.97
C PHE A 75 6.07 -7.22 -0.78
N LEU A 76 4.89 -7.41 -1.38
CA LEU A 76 4.19 -8.70 -1.34
C LEU A 76 4.98 -9.79 -2.10
N GLY A 77 5.62 -9.43 -3.19
CA GLY A 77 6.53 -10.32 -3.92
C GLY A 77 7.71 -10.78 -3.06
N ALA A 78 8.35 -9.85 -2.34
CA ALA A 78 9.40 -10.15 -1.37
C ALA A 78 8.85 -11.06 -0.26
N TRP A 79 7.68 -10.74 0.30
CA TRP A 79 7.01 -11.57 1.31
C TRP A 79 6.72 -13.01 0.83
N LEU A 80 6.44 -13.19 -0.47
CA LEU A 80 6.21 -14.51 -1.05
C LEU A 80 7.51 -15.32 -1.23
N VAL A 81 8.61 -14.65 -1.57
CA VAL A 81 9.88 -15.31 -1.96
C VAL A 81 10.81 -15.52 -0.75
N LEU A 82 10.93 -14.54 0.14
CA LEU A 82 11.85 -14.53 1.28
C LEU A 82 11.69 -15.71 2.26
N PRO A 83 10.48 -16.23 2.56
CA PRO A 83 10.32 -17.34 3.50
C PRO A 83 11.14 -18.58 3.11
N ARG A 84 11.41 -18.78 1.81
CA ARG A 84 12.21 -19.91 1.32
C ARG A 84 13.65 -19.85 1.83
N TRP A 85 14.22 -18.65 1.93
CA TRP A 85 15.59 -18.41 2.38
C TRP A 85 15.74 -18.42 3.90
N PHE A 86 14.67 -18.08 4.63
CA PHE A 86 14.66 -18.11 6.10
C PHE A 86 14.02 -19.37 6.69
N SER A 87 13.71 -20.36 5.86
CA SER A 87 13.01 -21.60 6.26
C SER A 87 13.69 -22.36 7.41
N HIS A 88 15.01 -22.23 7.53
CA HIS A 88 15.82 -22.90 8.57
C HIS A 88 16.23 -21.96 9.73
N ALA A 89 15.80 -20.70 9.71
CA ALA A 89 16.10 -19.75 10.76
C ALA A 89 15.25 -20.02 12.03
N SER A 90 15.75 -19.60 13.19
CA SER A 90 15.04 -19.76 14.48
C SER A 90 13.70 -19.01 14.56
N ARG A 91 13.55 -17.92 13.78
CA ARG A 91 12.35 -17.07 13.74
C ARG A 91 12.02 -16.66 12.30
N PRO A 92 11.52 -17.59 11.46
CA PRO A 92 11.37 -17.38 10.02
C PRO A 92 10.41 -16.22 9.69
N LEU A 93 9.34 -16.05 10.47
CA LEU A 93 8.38 -14.96 10.28
C LEU A 93 8.99 -13.58 10.57
N LEU A 94 9.82 -13.48 11.61
CA LEU A 94 10.50 -12.23 11.97
C LEU A 94 11.45 -11.81 10.85
N TRP A 95 12.30 -12.72 10.38
CA TRP A 95 13.27 -12.45 9.33
C TRP A 95 12.63 -12.14 7.99
N THR A 96 11.55 -12.86 7.64
CA THR A 96 10.76 -12.53 6.45
C THR A 96 10.18 -11.12 6.57
N SER A 97 9.59 -10.78 7.71
CA SER A 97 8.98 -9.45 7.91
C SER A 97 10.01 -8.33 7.83
N LEU A 98 11.13 -8.47 8.53
CA LEU A 98 12.22 -7.49 8.50
C LEU A 98 12.83 -7.37 7.11
N GLY A 99 13.08 -8.50 6.42
CA GLY A 99 13.62 -8.50 5.07
C GLY A 99 12.69 -7.84 4.06
N SER A 100 11.39 -8.17 4.10
CA SER A 100 10.39 -7.54 3.23
C SER A 100 10.26 -6.04 3.49
N LEU A 101 10.25 -5.61 4.76
CA LEU A 101 10.22 -4.19 5.13
C LEU A 101 11.50 -3.46 4.70
N ALA A 102 12.67 -4.09 4.84
CA ALA A 102 13.94 -3.51 4.39
C ALA A 102 13.97 -3.33 2.87
N ILE A 103 13.49 -4.32 2.11
CA ILE A 103 13.36 -4.22 0.65
C ILE A 103 12.39 -3.09 0.28
N TRP A 104 11.21 -3.04 0.91
CA TRP A 104 10.23 -1.99 0.65
C TRP A 104 10.76 -0.60 0.97
N GLY A 105 11.44 -0.43 2.11
CA GLY A 105 12.04 0.85 2.51
C GLY A 105 13.15 1.29 1.55
N LEU A 106 14.03 0.37 1.15
CA LEU A 106 15.09 0.65 0.17
C LEU A 106 14.52 1.06 -1.19
N LEU A 107 13.55 0.28 -1.70
CA LEU A 107 12.89 0.59 -2.97
C LEU A 107 12.12 1.91 -2.88
N GLY A 108 11.45 2.18 -1.76
CA GLY A 108 10.77 3.45 -1.52
C GLY A 108 11.73 4.64 -1.54
N ALA A 109 12.88 4.54 -0.88
CA ALA A 109 13.91 5.57 -0.93
C ALA A 109 14.45 5.82 -2.35
N ILE A 110 14.69 4.74 -3.11
CA ILE A 110 15.10 4.84 -4.52
C ILE A 110 14.02 5.52 -5.36
N VAL A 111 12.76 5.12 -5.21
CA VAL A 111 11.64 5.74 -5.95
C VAL A 111 11.50 7.21 -5.60
N LEU A 112 11.54 7.59 -4.32
CA LEU A 112 11.42 8.98 -3.89
C LEU A 112 12.56 9.86 -4.44
N THR A 113 13.80 9.36 -4.40
CA THR A 113 14.96 10.10 -4.93
C THR A 113 14.91 10.24 -6.46
N LEU A 114 14.52 9.18 -7.17
CA LEU A 114 14.34 9.23 -8.63
C LEU A 114 13.20 10.15 -9.05
N VAL A 115 12.05 10.07 -8.36
CA VAL A 115 10.88 10.91 -8.66
C VAL A 115 11.20 12.37 -8.42
N GLY A 116 11.70 12.71 -7.22
CA GLY A 116 12.00 14.10 -6.86
C GLY A 116 13.16 14.72 -7.66
N GLY A 117 14.17 13.92 -8.03
CA GLY A 117 15.36 14.42 -8.71
C GLY A 117 15.25 14.42 -10.24
N LEU A 118 14.81 13.31 -10.83
CA LEU A 118 14.91 13.07 -12.27
C LEU A 118 13.55 13.02 -12.96
N LEU A 119 12.54 12.37 -12.38
CA LEU A 119 11.31 12.10 -13.13
C LEU A 119 10.34 13.29 -13.10
N SER A 120 9.96 13.79 -11.91
CA SER A 120 8.98 14.88 -11.78
C SER A 120 9.40 16.18 -12.50
N PRO A 121 10.68 16.61 -12.52
CA PRO A 121 11.06 17.81 -13.26
C PRO A 121 11.06 17.66 -14.78
N ASN A 122 11.19 16.43 -15.30
CA ASN A 122 11.41 16.17 -16.72
C ASN A 122 10.21 15.49 -17.42
N LEU A 123 9.25 14.97 -16.66
CA LEU A 123 8.09 14.24 -17.18
C LEU A 123 6.80 14.96 -16.82
N SER A 124 5.81 14.88 -17.71
CA SER A 124 4.44 15.24 -17.37
C SER A 124 3.81 14.23 -16.40
N ASP A 125 2.80 14.65 -15.65
CA ASP A 125 2.02 13.78 -14.75
C ASP A 125 1.55 12.49 -15.41
N ARG A 126 1.08 12.57 -16.66
CA ARG A 126 0.65 11.41 -17.43
C ARG A 126 1.81 10.46 -17.74
N ALA A 127 2.97 10.99 -18.12
CA ALA A 127 4.15 10.17 -18.39
C ALA A 127 4.66 9.50 -17.11
N LEU A 128 4.68 10.22 -15.99
CA LEU A 128 5.03 9.69 -14.67
C LEU A 128 4.08 8.55 -14.24
N ALA A 129 2.78 8.74 -14.43
CA ALA A 129 1.77 7.71 -14.16
C ALA A 129 2.02 6.44 -14.99
N LEU A 130 2.36 6.58 -16.26
CA LEU A 130 2.68 5.45 -17.14
C LEU A 130 3.96 4.72 -16.72
N VAL A 131 4.99 5.47 -16.31
CA VAL A 131 6.25 4.90 -15.78
C VAL A 131 5.99 4.04 -14.54
N GLY A 132 5.01 4.38 -13.69
CA GLY A 132 4.58 3.52 -12.60
C GLY A 132 3.65 2.38 -13.02
N PHE A 133 2.70 2.66 -13.91
CA PHE A 133 1.65 1.71 -14.29
C PHE A 133 2.16 0.54 -15.12
N VAL A 134 3.05 0.78 -16.09
CA VAL A 134 3.60 -0.28 -16.95
C VAL A 134 4.31 -1.37 -16.15
N PRO A 135 5.30 -1.07 -15.28
CA PRO A 135 5.92 -2.08 -14.44
C PRO A 135 4.93 -2.71 -13.46
N LEU A 136 4.00 -1.95 -12.87
CA LEU A 136 2.95 -2.51 -12.02
C LEU A 136 2.13 -3.57 -12.75
N PHE A 137 1.71 -3.28 -13.99
CA PHE A 137 0.96 -4.22 -14.81
C PHE A 137 1.77 -5.47 -15.12
N ILE A 138 3.05 -5.31 -15.50
CA ILE A 138 3.97 -6.44 -15.74
C ILE A 138 4.11 -7.30 -14.49
N THR A 139 4.35 -6.68 -13.33
CA THR A 139 4.45 -7.36 -12.03
C THR A 139 3.16 -8.10 -11.70
N ALA A 140 2.00 -7.45 -11.84
CA ALA A 140 0.70 -8.06 -11.60
C ALA A 140 0.47 -9.29 -12.48
N VAL A 141 0.73 -9.19 -13.79
CA VAL A 141 0.63 -10.33 -14.71
C VAL A 141 1.60 -11.43 -14.32
N ALA A 142 2.86 -11.11 -14.03
CA ALA A 142 3.89 -12.09 -13.68
C ALA A 142 3.54 -12.90 -12.42
N PHE A 143 3.11 -12.23 -11.34
CA PHE A 143 2.75 -12.89 -10.08
C PHE A 143 1.46 -13.70 -10.17
N ASN A 144 0.55 -13.36 -11.09
CA ASN A 144 -0.73 -14.07 -11.26
C ASN A 144 -0.68 -15.21 -12.30
N ARG A 145 0.47 -15.52 -12.92
CA ARG A 145 0.57 -16.63 -13.89
C ARG A 145 0.31 -18.01 -13.29
N ARG A 146 0.54 -18.17 -11.97
CA ARG A 146 0.34 -19.43 -11.25
C ARG A 146 -0.37 -19.14 -9.93
N PRO A 147 -1.70 -18.90 -9.96
CA PRO A 147 -2.44 -18.55 -8.75
C PRO A 147 -2.38 -19.71 -7.76
N SER A 148 -1.91 -19.44 -6.55
CA SER A 148 -2.03 -20.35 -5.43
C SER A 148 -3.28 -20.01 -4.63
N LEU A 149 -4.02 -21.02 -4.17
CA LEU A 149 -5.17 -20.80 -3.31
C LEU A 149 -4.68 -20.17 -1.99
N THR A 150 -5.19 -19.00 -1.65
CA THR A 150 -4.91 -18.40 -0.35
C THR A 150 -5.67 -19.18 0.72
N PRO A 151 -4.98 -19.86 1.66
CA PRO A 151 -5.66 -20.58 2.73
C PRO A 151 -6.44 -19.59 3.60
N LYS A 152 -7.65 -19.99 4.04
CA LYS A 152 -8.43 -19.17 4.97
C LYS A 152 -7.69 -19.09 6.31
N GLY A 153 -7.65 -17.89 6.90
CA GLY A 153 -7.14 -17.73 8.27
C GLY A 153 -8.01 -18.53 9.23
N SER A 154 -7.38 -19.31 10.10
CA SER A 154 -8.04 -20.11 11.12
C SER A 154 -8.14 -19.42 12.48
N ASN A 155 -7.42 -18.31 12.66
CA ASN A 155 -7.35 -17.57 13.92
C ASN A 155 -7.94 -16.16 13.75
N PRO A 156 -8.69 -15.67 14.76
CA PRO A 156 -9.18 -14.30 14.76
C PRO A 156 -8.02 -13.32 14.88
N VAL A 157 -8.19 -12.13 14.31
CA VAL A 157 -7.20 -11.05 14.42
C VAL A 157 -7.28 -10.48 15.83
N SER A 158 -6.14 -10.35 16.51
CA SER A 158 -6.13 -9.79 17.86
C SER A 158 -6.59 -8.33 17.85
N LYS A 159 -7.28 -7.90 18.92
CA LYS A 159 -7.66 -6.50 19.10
C LYS A 159 -6.47 -5.55 19.05
N SER A 160 -5.30 -5.99 19.54
CA SER A 160 -4.06 -5.21 19.47
C SER A 160 -3.61 -4.96 18.04
N VAL A 161 -3.75 -5.94 17.14
CA VAL A 161 -3.43 -5.78 15.72
C VAL A 161 -4.42 -4.81 15.06
N LEU A 162 -5.72 -4.91 15.36
CA LEU A 162 -6.74 -4.00 14.81
C LEU A 162 -6.48 -2.53 15.18
N VAL A 163 -6.14 -2.28 16.45
CA VAL A 163 -5.77 -0.95 16.94
C VAL A 163 -4.49 -0.48 16.26
N ALA A 164 -3.45 -1.32 16.24
CA ALA A 164 -2.17 -0.97 15.66
C ALA A 164 -2.26 -0.63 14.16
N ARG A 165 -3.06 -1.37 13.38
CA ARG A 165 -3.27 -1.05 11.96
C ARG A 165 -3.96 0.29 11.76
N GLY A 166 -4.99 0.57 12.56
CA GLY A 166 -5.71 1.85 12.49
C GLY A 166 -4.82 3.02 12.89
N THR A 167 -4.09 2.92 14.01
CA THR A 167 -3.23 4.00 14.49
C THR A 167 -2.05 4.24 13.55
N MET A 168 -1.39 3.20 13.06
CA MET A 168 -0.29 3.37 12.09
C MET A 168 -0.76 4.02 10.79
N ALA A 169 -1.94 3.62 10.27
CA ALA A 169 -2.51 4.25 9.09
C ALA A 169 -2.88 5.72 9.33
N ALA A 170 -3.47 6.03 10.49
CA ALA A 170 -3.78 7.41 10.87
C ALA A 170 -2.52 8.27 11.01
N THR A 171 -1.48 7.76 11.68
CA THR A 171 -0.20 8.47 11.84
C THR A 171 0.48 8.71 10.49
N ALA A 172 0.48 7.73 9.59
CA ALA A 172 1.11 7.87 8.27
C ALA A 172 0.43 8.92 7.36
N ILE A 173 -0.85 9.23 7.61
CA ILE A 173 -1.59 10.26 6.86
C ILE A 173 -1.60 11.61 7.60
N GLY A 174 -1.51 11.58 8.93
CA GLY A 174 -1.62 12.76 9.78
C GLY A 174 -0.31 13.49 10.10
N VAL A 175 0.84 12.86 9.83
CA VAL A 175 2.20 13.39 10.03
C VAL A 175 2.87 13.58 8.69
#